data_AF-A0A804JPL5-F1
#
_entry.id   AF-A0A804JPL5-F1
#
_cell.length_a   1.000
_cell.length_b   1.000
_cell.length_c   1.000
_cell.angle_alpha   90.00
_cell.angle_beta   90.00
_cell.angle_gamma   90.00
#
_symmetry.space_group_name_H-M   'P 1'
#
loop_
_entity.id
_entity.type
_entity.pdbx_description
1 polymer ?
#
loop_
_entity_poly.entity_id
_entity_poly.type
_entity_poly.pdbx_seq_one_letter_code
_entity_poly.pdbx_strand_id
1 'polypeptide(L)'
;MSDTNFSWIRPDNIPLEALLTLRLGSKPSLRSRRKETRRQLAPTMDPRMWHKVAAISGVAAIGLGTYGAHGFKPKNPSYEEVWRTASLYHLVHTAALVGAPIAKRPNIFGGLLTTGIVGFSGTCYTVAYLEDRKISFIAPYGGFAFLAAWASLLF
;
A
#
# COMPACT_ATOMS: atom_id res chain seq x y z
N MET A 1 18.65 58.67 -18.04
CA MET A 1 17.67 57.57 -18.00
C MET A 1 17.69 57.04 -16.58
N SER A 2 16.53 56.99 -15.95
CA SER A 2 16.23 57.08 -14.50
C SER A 2 16.85 56.03 -13.57
N ASP A 3 17.31 56.53 -12.42
CA ASP A 3 17.58 55.82 -11.17
C ASP A 3 16.32 55.14 -10.61
N THR A 4 16.39 53.86 -10.24
CA THR A 4 15.40 53.19 -9.39
C THR A 4 15.97 53.03 -7.98
N ASN A 5 15.65 54.01 -7.15
CA ASN A 5 16.03 54.13 -5.75
C ASN A 5 15.13 53.21 -4.89
N PHE A 6 15.66 52.09 -4.39
CA PHE A 6 14.96 51.15 -3.49
C PHE A 6 15.01 51.64 -2.03
N SER A 7 14.41 52.80 -1.74
CA SER A 7 14.50 53.44 -0.42
C SER A 7 13.30 53.18 0.52
N TRP A 8 12.35 52.32 0.15
CA TRP A 8 11.08 52.12 0.88
C TRP A 8 11.03 50.93 1.85
N ILE A 9 12.16 50.25 2.12
CA ILE A 9 12.22 49.21 3.16
C ILE A 9 13.05 49.73 4.33
N ARG A 10 12.54 50.75 5.03
CA ARG A 10 13.06 51.10 6.37
C ARG A 10 12.25 50.33 7.43
N PRO A 11 12.89 49.62 8.37
CA PRO A 11 12.21 48.88 9.45
C PRO A 11 11.35 49.76 10.37
N ASP A 12 11.59 51.07 10.34
CA ASP A 12 11.13 52.06 11.30
C ASP A 12 9.67 52.48 11.08
N ASN A 13 9.05 52.08 9.95
CA ASN A 13 7.74 52.56 9.52
C ASN A 13 6.65 51.47 9.53
N ILE A 14 6.81 50.44 10.35
CA ILE A 14 5.75 49.44 10.58
C ILE A 14 4.70 50.09 11.49
N PRO A 15 3.46 50.31 11.02
CA PRO A 15 2.43 50.95 11.84
C PRO A 15 2.18 50.12 13.11
N LEU A 16 2.01 50.79 14.25
CA LEU A 16 1.83 50.15 15.56
C LEU A 16 0.65 49.16 15.56
N GLU A 17 -0.36 49.42 14.74
CA GLU A 17 -1.52 48.57 14.47
C GLU A 17 -1.12 47.19 13.89
N ALA A 18 -0.10 47.16 13.03
CA ALA A 18 0.43 45.93 12.43
C ALA A 18 1.21 45.11 13.48
N LEU A 19 1.91 45.75 14.40
CA LEU A 19 2.59 45.07 15.52
C LEU A 19 1.61 44.55 16.57
N LEU A 20 0.51 45.27 16.81
CA LEU A 20 -0.58 44.86 17.71
C LEU A 20 -1.36 43.69 17.14
N THR A 21 -1.68 43.70 15.85
CA THR A 21 -2.34 42.57 15.18
C THR A 21 -1.45 41.33 15.11
N LEU A 22 -0.13 41.48 14.94
CA LEU A 22 0.82 40.36 15.01
C LEU A 22 0.93 39.78 16.43
N ARG A 23 0.84 40.62 17.47
CA ARG A 23 0.81 40.19 18.89
C ARG A 23 -0.54 39.63 19.35
N LEU A 24 -1.63 39.97 18.67
CA LEU A 24 -2.99 39.48 18.94
C LEU A 24 -3.34 38.20 18.15
N GLY A 25 -2.37 37.59 17.47
CA GLY A 25 -2.50 36.23 16.96
C GLY A 25 -2.83 35.26 18.09
N SER A 26 -4.12 34.95 18.25
CA SER A 26 -4.66 34.01 19.23
C SER A 26 -3.84 32.72 19.22
N LYS A 27 -3.10 32.47 20.30
CA LYS A 27 -2.34 31.22 20.44
C LYS A 27 -3.34 30.07 20.40
N PRO A 28 -3.19 29.09 19.49
CA PRO A 28 -4.13 27.99 19.38
C PRO A 28 -4.28 27.32 20.75
N SER A 29 -5.53 27.15 21.19
CA SER A 29 -5.86 26.62 22.50
C SER A 29 -5.12 25.30 22.77
N LEU A 30 -4.74 25.04 24.03
CA LEU A 30 -4.11 23.76 24.39
C LEU A 30 -4.97 22.55 24.00
N ARG A 31 -6.30 22.74 23.92
CA ARG A 31 -7.26 21.74 23.45
C ARG A 31 -7.16 21.47 21.95
N SER A 32 -6.97 22.50 21.12
CA SER A 32 -6.74 22.34 19.67
C SER A 32 -5.36 21.74 19.42
N ARG A 33 -4.33 22.20 20.13
CA ARG A 33 -2.99 21.63 20.07
C ARG A 33 -2.98 20.15 20.45
N ARG A 34 -3.67 19.76 21.54
CA ARG A 34 -3.82 18.35 21.95
C ARG A 34 -4.59 17.50 20.94
N LYS A 35 -5.62 18.05 20.28
CA LYS A 35 -6.35 17.34 19.20
C LYS A 35 -5.47 17.12 17.97
N GLU A 36 -4.65 18.10 17.62
CA GLU A 36 -3.72 18.02 16.50
C GLU A 36 -2.58 17.03 16.75
N THR A 37 -1.98 17.07 17.94
CA THR A 37 -0.98 16.06 18.37
C THR A 37 -1.60 14.65 18.43
N ARG A 38 -2.85 14.49 18.90
CA ARG A 38 -3.55 13.19 18.88
C ARG A 38 -3.86 12.69 17.46
N ARG A 39 -4.15 13.58 16.51
CA ARG A 39 -4.31 13.20 15.09
C ARG A 39 -2.99 12.76 14.47
N GLN A 40 -1.88 13.37 14.84
CA GLN A 40 -0.54 12.99 14.39
C GLN A 40 0.00 11.69 15.03
N LEU A 41 -0.43 11.37 16.26
CA LEU A 41 -0.08 10.15 16.99
C LEU A 41 -0.97 8.94 16.66
N ALA A 42 -2.04 9.12 15.87
CA ALA A 42 -2.80 7.97 15.39
C ALA A 42 -1.86 7.12 14.53
N PRO A 43 -1.72 5.80 14.78
CA PRO A 43 -0.83 4.95 14.03
C PRO A 43 -1.36 4.77 12.61
N THR A 44 -1.12 5.75 11.75
CA THR A 44 -1.28 5.59 10.31
C THR A 44 -0.05 4.84 9.85
N MET A 45 -0.21 3.55 9.56
CA MET A 45 0.82 2.79 8.83
C MET A 45 1.32 3.64 7.67
N ASP A 46 2.63 3.86 7.63
CA ASP A 46 3.26 4.66 6.58
C ASP A 46 2.92 4.02 5.22
N PRO A 47 2.30 4.75 4.26
CA PRO A 47 2.00 4.23 2.93
C PRO A 47 3.20 3.60 2.22
N ARG A 48 4.43 3.95 2.63
CA ARG A 48 5.69 3.32 2.17
C ARG A 48 5.80 1.84 2.52
N MET A 49 5.10 1.35 3.54
CA MET A 49 5.13 -0.06 3.94
C MET A 49 4.56 -0.96 2.83
N TRP A 50 3.45 -0.57 2.21
CA TRP A 50 2.82 -1.37 1.17
C TRP A 50 3.67 -1.48 -0.10
N HIS A 51 4.46 -0.45 -0.43
CA HIS A 51 5.47 -0.55 -1.49
C HIS A 51 6.51 -1.64 -1.22
N LYS A 52 6.98 -1.78 0.03
CA LYS A 52 7.93 -2.83 0.41
C LYS A 52 7.31 -4.21 0.27
N VAL A 53 6.06 -4.38 0.71
CA VAL A 53 5.32 -5.65 0.57
C VAL A 53 5.13 -5.98 -0.91
N ALA A 54 4.73 -5.01 -1.73
CA ALA A 54 4.59 -5.18 -3.17
C ALA A 54 5.91 -5.56 -3.85
N ALA A 55 7.03 -4.93 -3.46
CA ALA A 55 8.35 -5.26 -4.00
C ALA A 55 8.76 -6.71 -3.68
N ILE A 56 8.62 -7.14 -2.42
CA ILE A 56 8.93 -8.52 -2.01
C ILE A 56 8.03 -9.51 -2.74
N SER A 57 6.73 -9.22 -2.80
CA SER A 57 5.77 -10.06 -3.52
C SER A 57 6.09 -10.12 -5.02
N GLY A 58 6.58 -9.03 -5.62
CA GLY A 58 6.95 -8.97 -7.04
C GLY A 58 8.15 -9.83 -7.37
N VAL A 59 9.18 -9.77 -6.53
CA VAL A 59 10.35 -10.67 -6.63
C VAL A 59 9.89 -12.13 -6.55
N ALA A 60 9.03 -12.47 -5.59
CA ALA A 60 8.50 -13.82 -5.44
C ALA A 60 7.63 -14.25 -6.64
N ALA A 61 6.73 -13.39 -7.12
CA ALA A 61 5.83 -13.69 -8.23
C ALA A 61 6.59 -13.97 -9.53
N ILE A 62 7.61 -13.16 -9.84
CA ILE A 62 8.45 -13.34 -11.02
C ILE A 62 9.34 -14.58 -10.85
N GLY A 63 9.93 -14.79 -9.67
CA GLY A 63 10.76 -15.97 -9.38
C GLY A 63 9.98 -17.28 -9.49
N LEU A 64 8.79 -17.35 -8.90
CA LEU A 64 7.92 -18.53 -8.98
C LEU A 64 7.31 -18.73 -10.38
N GLY A 65 6.99 -17.63 -11.08
CA GLY A 65 6.51 -17.69 -12.46
C GLY A 65 7.55 -18.21 -13.45
N THR A 66 8.80 -17.73 -13.34
CA THR A 66 9.92 -18.22 -14.16
C THR A 66 10.30 -19.67 -13.83
N TYR A 67 10.30 -20.04 -12.54
CA TYR A 67 10.44 -21.44 -12.13
C TYR A 67 9.33 -22.30 -12.74
N GLY A 68 8.06 -21.85 -12.69
CA GLY A 68 6.94 -22.53 -13.30
C GLY A 68 7.10 -22.77 -14.81
N ALA A 69 7.59 -21.77 -15.54
CA ALA A 69 7.72 -21.84 -16.99
C ALA A 69 8.90 -22.69 -17.49
N HIS A 70 9.97 -22.81 -16.70
CA HIS A 70 11.22 -23.42 -17.17
C HIS A 70 11.71 -24.60 -16.32
N GLY A 71 11.45 -24.57 -15.01
CA GLY A 71 12.01 -25.53 -14.04
C GLY A 71 10.99 -26.51 -13.47
N PHE A 72 9.72 -26.14 -13.41
CA PHE A 72 8.68 -26.98 -12.83
C PHE A 72 8.26 -28.08 -13.82
N LYS A 73 8.42 -29.34 -13.39
CA LYS A 73 8.10 -30.55 -14.18
C LYS A 73 7.42 -31.56 -13.26
N PRO A 74 6.11 -31.43 -13.02
CA PRO A 74 5.38 -32.35 -12.15
C PRO A 74 5.27 -33.72 -12.81
N LYS A 75 5.11 -34.77 -11.99
CA LYS A 75 4.84 -36.14 -12.47
C LYS A 75 3.50 -36.20 -13.17
N ASN A 76 2.50 -35.49 -12.65
CA ASN A 76 1.21 -35.30 -13.29
C ASN A 76 1.13 -33.91 -13.95
N PRO A 77 1.06 -33.83 -15.30
CA PRO A 77 1.00 -32.55 -16.03
C PRO A 77 -0.18 -31.64 -15.65
N SER A 78 -1.25 -32.18 -15.06
CA SER A 78 -2.38 -31.34 -14.60
C SER A 78 -1.98 -30.32 -13.52
N TYR A 79 -0.87 -30.53 -12.82
CA TYR A 79 -0.35 -29.58 -11.84
C TYR A 79 0.40 -28.40 -12.45
N GLU A 80 0.81 -28.47 -13.72
CA GLU A 80 1.36 -27.32 -14.44
C GLU A 80 0.32 -26.20 -14.53
N GLU A 81 -0.93 -26.55 -14.81
CA GLU A 81 -2.02 -25.57 -14.87
C GLU A 81 -2.36 -24.97 -13.49
N VAL A 82 -2.22 -25.77 -12.43
CA VAL A 82 -2.37 -25.29 -11.04
C VAL A 82 -1.27 -24.29 -10.70
N TRP A 83 -0.01 -24.59 -11.07
CA TRP A 83 1.11 -23.68 -10.90
C TRP A 83 0.94 -22.38 -11.71
N ARG A 84 0.48 -22.51 -12.96
CA ARG A 84 0.20 -21.36 -13.84
C ARG A 84 -0.89 -20.47 -13.25
N THR A 85 -1.95 -21.06 -12.72
CA THR A 85 -3.02 -20.33 -12.02
C THR A 85 -2.48 -19.61 -10.79
N ALA A 86 -1.68 -20.28 -9.95
CA ALA A 86 -1.04 -19.67 -8.79
C ALA A 86 -0.19 -18.45 -9.19
N SER A 87 0.61 -18.60 -10.26
CA SER A 87 1.51 -17.55 -10.78
C SER A 87 0.74 -16.36 -11.32
N LEU A 88 -0.33 -16.61 -12.08
CA LEU A 88 -1.17 -15.55 -12.63
C LEU A 88 -1.80 -14.70 -11.53
N TYR A 89 -2.45 -15.36 -10.55
CA TYR A 89 -3.09 -14.65 -9.44
C TYR A 89 -2.07 -13.92 -8.57
N HIS A 90 -0.92 -14.54 -8.26
CA HIS A 90 0.14 -13.91 -7.50
C HIS A 90 0.64 -12.63 -8.21
N LEU A 91 0.92 -12.69 -9.51
CA LEU A 91 1.42 -11.55 -10.27
C LEU A 91 0.37 -10.43 -10.39
N VAL A 92 -0.87 -10.75 -10.78
CA VAL A 92 -1.95 -9.77 -10.94
C VAL A 92 -2.22 -9.03 -9.63
N HIS A 93 -2.33 -9.76 -8.52
CA HIS A 93 -2.62 -9.13 -7.23
C HIS A 93 -1.41 -8.42 -6.63
N THR A 94 -0.19 -8.83 -6.99
CA THR A 94 1.02 -8.05 -6.67
C THR A 94 1.05 -6.73 -7.42
N ALA A 95 0.70 -6.71 -8.71
CA ALA A 95 0.60 -5.48 -9.49
C ALA A 95 -0.46 -4.55 -8.89
N ALA A 96 -1.60 -5.09 -8.45
CA ALA A 96 -2.61 -4.32 -7.72
C ALA A 96 -2.08 -3.78 -6.37
N LEU A 97 -1.25 -4.56 -5.67
CA LEU A 97 -0.68 -4.18 -4.37
C LEU A 97 0.25 -2.96 -4.46
N VAL A 98 0.90 -2.73 -5.62
CA VAL A 98 1.65 -1.49 -5.89
C VAL A 98 0.75 -0.26 -5.77
N GLY A 99 -0.53 -0.37 -6.12
CA GLY A 99 -1.53 0.68 -5.98
C GLY A 99 -2.13 0.83 -4.58
N ALA A 100 -1.78 -0.02 -3.61
CA ALA A 100 -2.34 0.08 -2.26
C ALA A 100 -2.08 1.41 -1.53
N PRO A 101 -0.90 2.06 -1.64
CA PRO A 101 -0.62 3.35 -0.99
C PRO A 101 -1.55 4.49 -1.39
N ILE A 102 -2.15 4.43 -2.59
CA ILE A 102 -3.06 5.47 -3.11
C ILE A 102 -4.53 5.16 -2.84
N ALA A 103 -4.86 3.97 -2.32
CA ALA A 103 -6.22 3.61 -1.95
C ALA A 103 -6.69 4.42 -0.74
N LYS A 104 -8.00 4.69 -0.65
CA LYS A 104 -8.61 5.40 0.49
C LYS A 104 -8.36 4.70 1.84
N ARG A 105 -8.28 3.37 1.82
CA ARG A 105 -8.00 2.52 2.99
C ARG A 105 -6.83 1.58 2.69
N PRO A 106 -5.59 2.10 2.67
CA PRO A 106 -4.43 1.36 2.16
C PRO A 106 -4.17 0.06 2.94
N ASN A 107 -4.41 0.07 4.26
CA ASN A 107 -4.20 -1.10 5.11
C ASN A 107 -5.21 -2.22 4.88
N ILE A 108 -6.47 -1.85 4.60
CA ILE A 108 -7.52 -2.85 4.33
C ILE A 108 -7.25 -3.47 2.97
N PHE A 109 -7.09 -2.63 1.94
CA PHE A 109 -6.86 -3.10 0.58
C PHE A 109 -5.56 -3.91 0.46
N GLY A 110 -4.44 -3.37 0.94
CA GLY A 110 -3.15 -4.04 0.91
C GLY A 110 -3.10 -5.31 1.76
N GLY A 111 -3.72 -5.28 2.95
CA GLY A 111 -3.79 -6.43 3.84
C GLY A 111 -4.59 -7.58 3.25
N LEU A 112 -5.74 -7.28 2.63
CA LEU A 112 -6.59 -8.28 1.98
C LEU A 112 -5.94 -8.86 0.73
N LEU A 113 -5.29 -8.04 -0.11
CA LEU A 113 -4.49 -8.53 -1.24
C LEU A 113 -3.35 -9.44 -0.79
N THR A 114 -2.60 -9.04 0.25
CA THR A 114 -1.49 -9.85 0.77
C THR A 114 -1.98 -11.17 1.33
N THR A 115 -3.06 -11.14 2.11
CA THR A 115 -3.72 -12.34 2.63
C THR A 115 -4.20 -13.25 1.51
N GLY A 116 -4.79 -12.69 0.45
CA GLY A 116 -5.20 -13.45 -0.73
C GLY A 116 -4.01 -14.08 -1.47
N ILE A 117 -2.90 -13.36 -1.64
CA ILE A 117 -1.69 -13.88 -2.29
C ILE A 117 -1.18 -15.11 -1.53
N VAL A 118 -1.02 -14.99 -0.21
CA VAL A 118 -0.53 -16.08 0.64
C VAL A 118 -1.54 -17.24 0.67
N GLY A 119 -2.81 -16.94 0.92
CA GLY A 119 -3.85 -17.96 1.13
C GLY A 119 -4.28 -18.67 -0.15
N PHE A 120 -4.44 -17.97 -1.26
CA PHE A 120 -4.85 -18.56 -2.54
C PHE A 120 -3.63 -19.02 -3.34
N SER A 121 -2.73 -18.11 -3.70
CA SER A 121 -1.62 -18.42 -4.60
C SER A 121 -0.61 -19.34 -3.90
N GLY A 122 -0.27 -19.05 -2.64
CA GLY A 122 0.60 -19.92 -1.83
C GLY A 122 0.07 -21.34 -1.72
N THR A 123 -1.23 -21.52 -1.45
CA THR A 123 -1.86 -22.85 -1.42
C THR A 123 -1.82 -23.53 -2.78
N CYS A 124 -2.08 -22.82 -3.88
CA CYS A 124 -2.01 -23.42 -5.21
C CYS A 124 -0.57 -23.85 -5.57
N TYR A 125 0.45 -23.06 -5.20
CA TYR A 125 1.85 -23.47 -5.36
C TYR A 125 2.19 -24.72 -4.56
N THR A 126 1.75 -24.82 -3.30
CA THR A 126 2.02 -26.02 -2.48
C THR A 126 1.28 -27.26 -3.01
N VAL A 127 0.03 -27.11 -3.44
CA VAL A 127 -0.75 -28.17 -4.10
C VAL A 127 -0.06 -28.64 -5.38
N ALA A 128 0.44 -27.72 -6.20
CA ALA A 128 1.16 -28.07 -7.43
C ALA A 128 2.49 -28.75 -7.12
N TYR A 129 3.26 -28.23 -6.16
CA TYR A 129 4.58 -28.76 -5.80
C TYR A 129 4.51 -30.16 -5.16
N LEU A 130 3.55 -30.37 -4.25
CA LEU A 130 3.35 -31.65 -3.56
C LEU A 130 2.52 -32.63 -4.37
N GLU A 131 1.90 -32.18 -5.46
CA GLU A 131 0.94 -32.95 -6.25
C GLU A 131 -0.21 -33.53 -5.41
N ASP A 132 -0.63 -32.81 -4.36
CA ASP A 132 -1.69 -33.21 -3.43
C ASP A 132 -2.77 -32.13 -3.29
N ARG A 133 -3.98 -32.47 -3.75
CA ARG A 133 -5.16 -31.59 -3.70
C ARG A 133 -5.80 -31.50 -2.31
N LYS A 134 -5.43 -32.34 -1.34
CA LYS A 134 -6.02 -32.29 0.01
C LYS A 134 -5.82 -30.95 0.69
N ILE A 135 -4.77 -30.21 0.33
CA ILE A 135 -4.43 -28.90 0.90
C ILE A 135 -5.25 -27.77 0.27
N SER A 136 -5.96 -28.03 -0.84
CA SER A 136 -6.66 -26.99 -1.61
C SER A 136 -7.83 -26.35 -0.88
N PHE A 137 -8.31 -26.91 0.25
CA PHE A 137 -9.40 -26.34 1.04
C PHE A 137 -9.07 -24.95 1.62
N ILE A 138 -7.79 -24.57 1.69
CA ILE A 138 -7.35 -23.24 2.15
C ILE A 138 -7.54 -22.18 1.04
N ALA A 139 -7.43 -22.57 -0.23
CA ALA A 139 -7.45 -21.64 -1.35
C ALA A 139 -8.74 -20.80 -1.44
N PRO A 140 -9.97 -21.34 -1.23
CA PRO A 140 -11.20 -20.53 -1.24
C PRO A 140 -11.17 -19.33 -0.28
N TYR A 141 -10.58 -19.48 0.91
CA TYR A 141 -10.46 -18.38 1.88
C TYR A 141 -9.57 -17.25 1.35
N GLY A 142 -8.47 -17.60 0.67
CA GLY A 142 -7.64 -16.62 -0.03
C GLY A 142 -8.38 -15.94 -1.19
N GLY A 143 -9.21 -16.71 -1.93
CA GLY A 143 -10.09 -16.15 -2.96
C GLY A 143 -11.07 -15.12 -2.40
N PHE A 144 -11.74 -15.43 -1.28
CA PHE A 144 -12.61 -14.47 -0.60
C PHE A 144 -11.86 -13.23 -0.11
N ALA A 145 -10.61 -13.37 0.33
CA ALA A 145 -9.77 -12.22 0.67
C ALA A 145 -9.51 -11.32 -0.54
N PHE A 146 -9.25 -11.88 -1.73
CA PHE A 146 -9.16 -11.08 -2.96
C PHE A 146 -10.47 -10.37 -3.31
N LEU A 147 -11.60 -11.06 -3.23
CA LEU A 147 -12.91 -10.44 -3.46
C LEU A 147 -13.15 -9.27 -2.50
N ALA A 148 -12.88 -9.48 -1.21
CA ALA A 148 -13.00 -8.44 -0.20
C ALA A 148 -12.04 -7.27 -0.43
N ALA A 149 -10.82 -7.53 -0.93
CA ALA A 149 -9.86 -6.49 -1.28
C ALA A 149 -10.46 -5.55 -2.34
N TRP A 150 -10.93 -6.11 -3.46
CA TRP A 150 -11.56 -5.31 -4.52
C TRP A 150 -12.83 -4.60 -4.05
N ALA A 151 -13.68 -5.27 -3.28
CA ALA A 151 -14.88 -4.66 -2.71
C ALA A 151 -14.55 -3.50 -1.76
N SER A 152 -13.42 -3.57 -1.04
CA SER A 152 -13.01 -2.51 -0.11
C SER A 152 -12.73 -1.17 -0.80
N LEU A 153 -12.45 -1.17 -2.12
CA LEU A 153 -12.24 0.04 -2.91
C LEU A 153 -13.54 0.84 -3.13
N LEU A 154 -14.72 0.26 -2.88
CA LEU A 154 -16.01 0.95 -2.98
C LEU A 154 -16.23 1.98 -1.86
N PHE A 155 -15.43 1.99 -0.79
CA PHE A 155 -15.70 2.73 0.46
C PHE A 155 -14.51 3.50 1.04
#